data_AF-A0A7C3ZDW7-F1
#
_entry.id   AF-A0A7C3ZDW7-F1
#
_cell.length_a   1.000
_cell.length_b   1.000
_cell.length_c   1.000
_cell.angle_alpha   90.00
_cell.angle_beta   90.00
_cell.angle_gamma   90.00
#
_symmetry.space_group_name_H-M   'P 1'
#
loop_
_entity.id
_entity.type
_entity.pdbx_description
1 polymer ?
#
loop_
_entity_poly.entity_id
_entity_poly.type
_entity_poly.pdbx_seq_one_letter_code
_entity_poly.pdbx_strand_id
1 'polypeptide(L)'
;MKRMRNKAGFSLIEITIIIFIIAVLGIMVTGLVSRSRMLSRTMVCLNNLRQISMAIENYQADWKNNPEMLWNLYPYYLKDKLVFKCPEDKLTPVGTLPSPNSYSTYYINRVFYEDDPNKLFLYCPRHFSGNKGVGAFLSYASNILENKPVLWNETKIAPGARNIGGQYKFSDGTVVNVNSGLETGFIGSFTGPDDKIYSVICVPEGATGDLEVIHTGESRFEVVTPAIIAGVSGTRFVLHNEWNSSLNQATTNVSVSDGTVNVEDRAGGEKIKVNQGNQSSITVQCLSLSELNRQPIRNVPARPLRRIHTH
;
A
#
# COMPACT_ATOMS: atom_id res chain seq x y z
N MET A 1 74.01 -21.93 -35.22
CA MET A 1 74.01 -20.95 -34.10
C MET A 1 72.62 -20.93 -33.47
N LYS A 2 72.50 -21.29 -32.18
CA LYS A 2 71.21 -21.43 -31.47
C LYS A 2 70.93 -20.11 -30.73
N ARG A 3 69.99 -19.29 -31.22
CA ARG A 3 69.56 -18.04 -30.55
C ARG A 3 69.02 -18.38 -29.16
N MET A 4 69.75 -18.01 -28.10
CA MET A 4 69.21 -18.05 -26.74
C MET A 4 68.10 -17.00 -26.65
N ARG A 5 66.85 -17.47 -26.58
CA ARG A 5 65.68 -16.61 -26.44
C ARG A 5 65.66 -16.13 -24.99
N ASN A 6 66.06 -14.88 -24.74
CA ASN A 6 65.91 -14.24 -23.44
C ASN A 6 64.44 -14.33 -23.02
N LYS A 7 64.16 -15.16 -22.01
CA LYS A 7 62.85 -15.19 -21.37
C LYS A 7 62.78 -13.95 -20.49
N ALA A 8 62.17 -12.88 -20.98
CA ALA A 8 61.76 -11.75 -20.15
C ALA A 8 60.70 -12.26 -19.17
N GLY A 9 61.07 -12.41 -17.90
CA GLY A 9 60.13 -12.70 -16.83
C GLY A 9 59.51 -11.39 -16.34
N PHE A 10 58.21 -11.41 -16.04
CA PHE A 10 57.54 -10.29 -15.40
C PHE A 10 58.17 -10.02 -14.02
N SER A 11 58.37 -8.74 -13.71
CA SER A 11 58.81 -8.32 -12.39
C SER A 11 57.69 -8.55 -11.37
N LEU A 12 58.07 -8.82 -10.11
CA LEU A 12 57.12 -8.98 -9.02
C LEU A 12 56.19 -7.75 -8.91
N ILE A 13 56.75 -6.56 -9.11
CA ILE A 13 56.02 -5.29 -9.03
C ILE A 13 54.98 -5.13 -10.14
N GLU A 14 55.26 -5.56 -11.38
CA GLU A 14 54.27 -5.52 -12.47
C GLU A 14 53.07 -6.42 -12.17
N ILE A 15 53.30 -7.63 -11.65
CA ILE A 15 52.21 -8.53 -11.25
C ILE A 15 51.39 -7.93 -10.11
N THR A 16 52.06 -7.34 -9.11
CA THR A 16 51.37 -6.70 -7.97
C THR A 16 50.48 -5.53 -8.43
N ILE A 17 50.97 -4.67 -9.32
CA ILE A 17 50.19 -3.54 -9.84
C ILE A 17 48.98 -4.03 -10.64
N ILE A 18 49.12 -5.08 -11.44
CA ILE A 18 48.00 -5.65 -12.22
C ILE A 18 46.91 -6.18 -11.30
N ILE A 19 47.27 -6.98 -10.29
CA ILE A 19 46.31 -7.51 -9.33
C ILE A 19 45.64 -6.37 -8.55
N PHE A 20 46.40 -5.35 -8.17
CA PHE A 20 45.87 -4.16 -7.52
C PHE A 20 44.82 -3.44 -8.38
N ILE A 21 45.09 -3.22 -9.67
CA ILE A 21 44.14 -2.61 -10.61
C ILE A 21 42.88 -3.48 -10.74
N ILE A 22 43.02 -4.80 -10.92
CA ILE A 22 41.89 -5.73 -11.03
C ILE A 22 41.04 -5.71 -9.75
N ALA A 23 41.67 -5.67 -8.57
CA ALA A 23 40.97 -5.61 -7.30
C ALA A 23 40.15 -4.31 -7.16
N VAL A 24 40.74 -3.15 -7.50
CA VAL A 24 40.04 -1.86 -7.47
C VAL A 24 38.85 -1.85 -8.45
N LEU A 25 39.06 -2.32 -9.68
CA LEU A 25 37.98 -2.44 -10.67
C LEU A 25 36.87 -3.39 -10.19
N GLY A 26 37.23 -4.53 -9.60
CA GLY A 26 36.29 -5.48 -9.03
C GLY A 26 35.40 -4.87 -7.95
N ILE A 27 35.99 -4.12 -7.00
CA ILE A 27 35.23 -3.45 -5.94
C ILE A 27 34.23 -2.45 -6.53
N MET A 28 34.64 -1.62 -7.50
CA MET A 28 33.74 -0.66 -8.14
C MET A 28 32.58 -1.36 -8.86
N VAL A 29 32.84 -2.43 -9.62
CA VAL A 29 31.80 -3.16 -10.37
C VAL A 29 30.78 -3.81 -9.43
N THR A 30 31.21 -4.43 -8.33
CA THR A 30 30.29 -5.11 -7.40
C THR A 30 29.24 -4.17 -6.81
N GLY A 31 29.65 -2.95 -6.40
CA GLY A 31 28.75 -1.92 -5.89
C GLY A 31 27.70 -1.50 -6.92
N LEU A 32 28.10 -1.22 -8.15
CA LEU A 32 27.21 -0.82 -9.24
C LEU A 32 26.17 -1.91 -9.59
N VAL A 33 26.58 -3.18 -9.62
CA VAL A 33 25.70 -4.30 -9.96
C VAL A 33 24.57 -4.46 -8.93
N SER A 34 24.85 -4.29 -7.63
CA SER A 34 23.83 -4.40 -6.58
C SER A 34 22.71 -3.35 -6.73
N ARG A 35 23.09 -2.10 -7.01
CA ARG A 35 22.14 -0.98 -7.21
C ARG A 35 21.33 -1.18 -8.48
N SER A 36 21.96 -1.64 -9.56
CA SER A 36 21.28 -1.95 -10.82
C SER A 36 20.22 -3.04 -10.65
N ARG A 37 20.53 -4.13 -9.93
CA ARG A 37 19.57 -5.20 -9.64
C ARG A 37 18.36 -4.71 -8.83
N MET A 38 18.59 -3.87 -7.83
CA MET A 38 17.49 -3.27 -7.03
C MET A 38 16.58 -2.42 -7.92
N LEU A 39 17.15 -1.57 -8.78
CA LEU A 39 16.37 -0.74 -9.71
C LEU A 39 15.59 -1.61 -10.71
N SER A 40 16.20 -2.65 -11.27
CA SER A 40 15.53 -3.59 -12.18
C SER A 40 14.32 -4.25 -11.51
N ARG A 41 14.47 -4.73 -10.26
CA ARG A 41 13.36 -5.31 -9.48
C ARG A 41 12.26 -4.31 -9.19
N THR A 42 12.61 -3.05 -8.89
CA THR A 42 11.63 -1.97 -8.74
C THR A 42 10.87 -1.72 -10.04
N MET A 43 11.54 -1.70 -11.19
CA MET A 43 10.88 -1.51 -12.49
C MET A 43 9.92 -2.65 -12.81
N VAL A 44 10.27 -3.90 -12.45
CA VAL A 44 9.36 -5.04 -12.58
C VAL A 44 8.13 -4.88 -11.68
N CYS A 45 8.30 -4.48 -10.41
CA CYS A 45 7.18 -4.19 -9.52
C CYS A 45 6.26 -3.09 -10.07
N LEU A 46 6.86 -2.02 -10.59
CA LEU A 46 6.15 -0.92 -11.21
C LEU A 46 5.33 -1.38 -12.43
N ASN A 47 5.90 -2.25 -13.26
CA ASN A 47 5.17 -2.87 -14.37
C ASN A 47 4.04 -3.80 -13.90
N ASN A 48 4.25 -4.57 -12.82
CA ASN A 48 3.21 -5.43 -12.23
C ASN A 48 2.03 -4.59 -11.74
N LEU A 49 2.29 -3.48 -11.04
CA LEU A 49 1.26 -2.54 -10.60
C LEU A 49 0.49 -1.93 -11.78
N ARG A 50 1.16 -1.56 -12.89
CA ARG A 50 0.49 -1.08 -14.11
C ARG A 50 -0.41 -2.14 -14.73
N GLN A 51 0.05 -3.38 -14.86
CA GLN A 51 -0.77 -4.48 -15.38
C GLN A 51 -2.00 -4.74 -14.50
N ILE A 52 -1.84 -4.69 -13.18
CA ILE A 52 -2.96 -4.79 -12.24
C ILE A 52 -3.93 -3.62 -12.41
N SER A 53 -3.42 -2.39 -12.59
CA SER A 53 -4.27 -1.19 -12.82
C SER A 53 -5.19 -1.40 -14.02
N MET A 54 -4.63 -1.79 -15.17
CA MET A 54 -5.39 -2.03 -16.40
C MET A 54 -6.37 -3.20 -16.25
N ALA A 55 -5.99 -4.24 -15.51
CA ALA A 55 -6.86 -5.38 -15.26
C ALA A 55 -8.06 -5.00 -14.37
N ILE A 56 -7.86 -4.15 -13.36
CA ILE A 56 -8.95 -3.64 -12.51
C ILE A 56 -9.92 -2.80 -13.35
N GLU A 57 -9.41 -1.92 -14.21
CA GLU A 57 -10.24 -1.10 -15.09
C GLU A 57 -11.12 -1.96 -16.00
N ASN A 58 -10.53 -2.93 -16.70
CA ASN A 58 -11.29 -3.84 -17.58
C ASN A 58 -12.34 -4.62 -16.78
N TYR A 59 -11.99 -5.08 -15.57
CA TYR A 59 -12.94 -5.74 -14.68
C TYR A 59 -14.11 -4.80 -14.34
N GLN A 60 -13.85 -3.54 -14.00
CA GLN A 60 -14.90 -2.57 -13.68
C GLN A 60 -15.76 -2.22 -14.88
N ALA A 61 -15.19 -2.18 -16.08
CA ALA A 61 -15.93 -1.96 -17.32
C ALA A 61 -16.93 -3.10 -17.58
N ASP A 62 -16.52 -4.36 -17.35
CA ASP A 62 -17.35 -5.54 -17.60
C ASP A 62 -18.42 -5.74 -16.50
N TRP A 63 -18.04 -5.59 -15.23
CA TRP A 63 -18.87 -5.98 -14.09
C TRP A 63 -19.56 -4.81 -13.39
N LYS A 64 -19.22 -3.57 -13.74
CA LYS A 64 -19.67 -2.33 -13.05
C LYS A 64 -19.43 -2.36 -11.54
N ASN A 65 -18.45 -3.15 -11.13
CA ASN A 65 -18.06 -3.34 -9.75
C ASN A 65 -16.55 -3.55 -9.71
N ASN A 66 -15.94 -3.27 -8.58
CA ASN A 66 -14.50 -3.41 -8.43
C ASN A 66 -14.15 -4.91 -8.22
N PRO A 67 -12.89 -5.33 -8.40
CA PRO A 67 -12.47 -6.70 -8.07
C PRO A 67 -12.23 -6.90 -6.56
N GLU A 68 -12.77 -8.01 -6.02
CA GLU A 68 -12.78 -8.32 -4.58
C GLU A 68 -11.42 -8.36 -3.97
N MET A 69 -10.62 -9.19 -4.59
CA MET A 69 -9.24 -9.33 -4.30
C MET A 69 -8.54 -9.24 -5.63
N LEU A 70 -7.26 -8.90 -5.59
CA LEU A 70 -6.46 -8.84 -6.80
C LEU A 70 -6.48 -10.18 -7.56
N TRP A 71 -6.61 -11.31 -6.87
CA TRP A 71 -6.67 -12.62 -7.53
C TRP A 71 -7.96 -12.86 -8.32
N ASN A 72 -9.05 -12.11 -8.11
CA ASN A 72 -10.25 -12.18 -8.96
C ASN A 72 -9.96 -11.75 -10.42
N LEU A 73 -8.85 -11.03 -10.62
CA LEU A 73 -8.37 -10.67 -11.96
C LEU A 73 -7.75 -11.87 -12.69
N TYR A 74 -7.39 -12.93 -11.98
CA TYR A 74 -6.82 -14.14 -12.55
C TYR A 74 -7.90 -15.23 -12.72
N PRO A 75 -7.88 -16.03 -13.82
CA PRO A 75 -6.99 -15.93 -14.97
C PRO A 75 -7.50 -15.00 -16.08
N TYR A 76 -8.70 -14.43 -15.92
CA TYR A 76 -9.44 -13.81 -17.02
C TYR A 76 -8.82 -12.48 -17.51
N TYR A 77 -8.39 -11.62 -16.59
CA TYR A 77 -7.79 -10.31 -16.89
C TYR A 77 -6.26 -10.35 -16.80
N LEU A 78 -5.71 -11.22 -15.96
CA LEU A 78 -4.28 -11.45 -15.79
C LEU A 78 -3.99 -12.94 -15.91
N LYS A 79 -3.23 -13.34 -16.95
CA LYS A 79 -2.87 -14.74 -17.20
C LYS A 79 -1.65 -15.21 -16.41
N ASP A 80 -0.74 -14.29 -16.09
CA ASP A 80 0.49 -14.61 -15.36
C ASP A 80 0.32 -14.38 -13.86
N LYS A 81 0.47 -15.45 -13.08
CA LYS A 81 0.40 -15.44 -11.61
C LYS A 81 1.52 -14.63 -10.98
N LEU A 82 2.66 -14.50 -11.65
CA LEU A 82 3.82 -13.76 -11.16
C LEU A 82 3.58 -12.25 -11.13
N VAL A 83 2.56 -11.75 -11.84
CA VAL A 83 2.13 -10.34 -11.75
C VAL A 83 1.74 -9.98 -10.31
N PHE A 84 1.21 -10.92 -9.52
CA PHE A 84 0.86 -10.68 -8.12
C PHE A 84 2.03 -10.83 -7.14
N LYS A 85 3.24 -11.08 -7.65
CA LYS A 85 4.47 -11.20 -6.86
C LYS A 85 5.29 -9.91 -6.95
N CYS A 86 5.71 -9.40 -5.81
CA CYS A 86 6.75 -8.38 -5.73
C CYS A 86 8.13 -9.05 -5.83
N PRO A 87 9.05 -8.57 -6.68
CA PRO A 87 10.39 -9.16 -6.81
C PRO A 87 11.27 -9.06 -5.55
N GLU A 88 10.97 -8.11 -4.65
CA GLU A 88 11.65 -7.96 -3.35
C GLU A 88 10.94 -8.71 -2.22
N ASP A 89 9.79 -9.32 -2.49
CA ASP A 89 9.08 -10.09 -1.50
C ASP A 89 9.72 -11.48 -1.33
N LYS A 90 10.36 -11.70 -0.19
CA LYS A 90 10.98 -12.97 0.19
C LYS A 90 10.04 -13.89 0.98
N LEU A 91 8.87 -13.40 1.39
CA LEU A 91 7.99 -14.07 2.34
C LEU A 91 6.94 -14.95 1.65
N THR A 92 6.38 -14.48 0.52
CA THR A 92 5.36 -15.25 -0.19
C THR A 92 6.01 -16.29 -1.13
N PRO A 93 5.73 -17.60 -1.02
CA PRO A 93 6.26 -18.60 -1.94
C PRO A 93 5.79 -18.37 -3.40
N VAL A 94 6.68 -18.57 -4.38
CA VAL A 94 6.37 -18.34 -5.82
C VAL A 94 5.47 -19.44 -6.39
N GLY A 95 5.48 -20.65 -5.81
CA GLY A 95 4.78 -21.83 -6.35
C GLY A 95 3.26 -21.89 -6.13
N THR A 96 2.66 -20.95 -5.38
CA THR A 96 1.26 -21.05 -4.91
C THR A 96 0.38 -19.82 -5.21
N LEU A 97 0.78 -18.90 -6.08
CA LEU A 97 -0.06 -17.72 -6.34
C LEU A 97 -1.24 -18.13 -7.23
N PRO A 98 -2.49 -17.72 -6.95
CA PRO A 98 -2.90 -16.39 -6.51
C PRO A 98 -3.77 -16.46 -5.24
N SER A 99 -3.14 -16.70 -4.09
CA SER A 99 -3.44 -16.23 -2.72
C SER A 99 -2.72 -17.19 -1.75
N PRO A 100 -1.88 -16.71 -0.81
CA PRO A 100 -1.52 -15.32 -0.53
C PRO A 100 -0.74 -14.66 -1.69
N ASN A 101 -0.68 -13.33 -1.75
CA ASN A 101 0.14 -12.59 -2.74
C ASN A 101 0.82 -11.35 -2.12
N SER A 102 1.70 -10.67 -2.87
CA SER A 102 2.54 -9.60 -2.32
C SER A 102 1.83 -8.25 -2.12
N TYR A 103 0.69 -8.04 -2.77
CA TYR A 103 0.08 -6.72 -2.91
C TYR A 103 -1.28 -6.57 -2.21
N SER A 104 -2.01 -7.67 -1.97
CA SER A 104 -3.37 -7.63 -1.39
C SER A 104 -3.47 -6.86 -0.07
N THR A 105 -2.45 -6.90 0.79
CA THR A 105 -2.41 -6.13 2.05
C THR A 105 -2.48 -4.62 1.85
N TYR A 106 -2.04 -4.14 0.69
CA TYR A 106 -1.93 -2.71 0.37
C TYR A 106 -2.90 -2.27 -0.74
N TYR A 107 -3.85 -3.14 -1.08
CA TYR A 107 -4.87 -2.87 -2.07
C TYR A 107 -6.04 -2.14 -1.41
N ILE A 108 -6.36 -0.96 -1.92
CA ILE A 108 -7.51 -0.16 -1.54
C ILE A 108 -8.51 -0.25 -2.67
N ASN A 109 -9.62 -0.92 -2.40
CA ASN A 109 -10.72 -1.06 -3.34
C ASN A 109 -11.37 0.31 -3.61
N ARG A 110 -11.28 0.79 -4.86
CA ARG A 110 -11.87 2.05 -5.34
C ARG A 110 -12.48 1.89 -6.72
N VAL A 111 -13.46 2.73 -7.02
CA VAL A 111 -14.05 2.85 -8.36
C VAL A 111 -13.13 3.73 -9.21
N PHE A 112 -12.76 3.30 -10.43
CA PHE A 112 -11.83 4.03 -11.30
C PHE A 112 -12.49 5.19 -12.06
N TYR A 113 -13.82 5.22 -12.12
CA TYR A 113 -14.61 6.38 -12.57
C TYR A 113 -14.64 7.44 -11.46
N GLU A 114 -13.50 8.03 -11.14
CA GLU A 114 -13.35 9.01 -10.06
C GLU A 114 -12.97 10.40 -10.57
N ASP A 115 -13.39 11.42 -9.81
CA ASP A 115 -13.04 12.83 -10.05
C ASP A 115 -11.59 13.19 -9.65
N ASP A 116 -10.91 12.37 -8.83
CA ASP A 116 -9.52 12.60 -8.41
C ASP A 116 -8.60 11.46 -8.88
N PRO A 117 -7.89 11.64 -10.00
CA PRO A 117 -7.03 10.61 -10.58
C PRO A 117 -5.74 10.38 -9.76
N ASN A 118 -5.50 11.17 -8.71
CA ASN A 118 -4.32 11.04 -7.86
C ASN A 118 -4.56 10.23 -6.58
N LYS A 119 -5.73 9.60 -6.41
CA LYS A 119 -5.95 8.68 -5.29
C LYS A 119 -5.19 7.38 -5.46
N LEU A 120 -4.65 6.87 -4.35
CA LEU A 120 -3.89 5.63 -4.30
C LEU A 120 -4.85 4.45 -4.20
N PHE A 121 -4.76 3.48 -5.12
CA PHE A 121 -5.51 2.22 -5.03
C PHE A 121 -4.61 1.02 -4.71
N LEU A 122 -3.30 1.11 -4.97
CA LEU A 122 -2.37 0.03 -4.65
C LEU A 122 -0.99 0.57 -4.29
N TYR A 123 -0.37 -0.03 -3.27
CA TYR A 123 0.94 0.40 -2.81
C TYR A 123 1.86 -0.79 -2.51
N CYS A 124 3.17 -0.60 -2.67
CA CYS A 124 4.17 -1.61 -2.37
C CYS A 124 5.34 -0.99 -1.60
N PRO A 125 5.50 -1.25 -0.28
CA PRO A 125 6.57 -0.65 0.53
C PRO A 125 7.90 -1.42 0.51
N ARG A 126 8.02 -2.50 -0.28
CA ARG A 126 9.13 -3.46 -0.16
C ARG A 126 10.43 -3.04 -0.87
N HIS A 127 10.46 -1.84 -1.45
CA HIS A 127 11.60 -1.38 -2.24
C HIS A 127 12.50 -0.43 -1.43
N PHE A 128 13.75 -0.29 -1.85
CA PHE A 128 14.72 0.66 -1.25
C PHE A 128 14.80 0.60 0.29
N SER A 129 14.77 -0.61 0.85
CA SER A 129 14.81 -0.84 2.31
C SER A 129 13.69 -0.12 3.08
N GLY A 130 12.54 0.11 2.44
CA GLY A 130 11.38 0.77 3.04
C GLY A 130 11.41 2.30 2.99
N ASN A 131 12.48 2.91 2.46
CA ASN A 131 12.56 4.37 2.30
C ASN A 131 11.75 4.88 1.11
N LYS A 132 11.45 4.01 0.14
CA LYS A 132 10.61 4.32 -1.01
C LYS A 132 9.66 3.17 -1.27
N GLY A 133 8.46 3.48 -1.76
CA GLY A 133 7.51 2.49 -2.24
C GLY A 133 7.25 2.63 -3.73
N VAL A 134 6.47 1.71 -4.27
CA VAL A 134 5.85 1.85 -5.59
C VAL A 134 4.36 1.99 -5.37
N GLY A 135 3.76 3.07 -5.83
CA GLY A 135 2.31 3.28 -5.74
C GLY A 135 1.68 3.38 -7.11
N ALA A 136 0.46 2.86 -7.22
CA ALA A 136 -0.40 2.98 -8.39
C ALA A 136 -1.64 3.81 -8.04
N PHE A 137 -1.98 4.72 -8.94
CA PHE A 137 -3.02 5.71 -8.78
C PHE A 137 -4.15 5.50 -9.79
N LEU A 138 -5.32 6.09 -9.53
CA LEU A 138 -6.47 5.99 -10.43
C LEU A 138 -6.22 6.61 -11.81
N SER A 139 -5.22 7.50 -11.94
CA SER A 139 -4.67 8.00 -13.21
C SER A 139 -3.95 6.95 -14.06
N TYR A 140 -3.89 5.69 -13.62
CA TYR A 140 -3.06 4.62 -14.20
C TYR A 140 -1.55 4.86 -14.07
N ALA A 141 -1.15 5.96 -13.44
CA ALA A 141 0.24 6.22 -13.14
C ALA A 141 0.73 5.25 -12.06
N SER A 142 1.90 4.67 -12.31
CA SER A 142 2.65 3.93 -11.28
C SER A 142 3.99 4.62 -11.09
N ASN A 143 4.25 5.08 -9.87
CA ASN A 143 5.38 5.91 -9.52
C ASN A 143 6.17 5.32 -8.37
N ILE A 144 7.47 5.63 -8.32
CA ILE A 144 8.32 5.38 -7.15
C ILE A 144 8.11 6.56 -6.20
N LEU A 145 7.63 6.28 -5.00
CA LEU A 145 7.21 7.28 -4.02
C LEU A 145 8.21 7.32 -2.86
N GLU A 146 8.52 8.52 -2.38
CA GLU A 146 9.37 8.69 -1.19
C GLU A 146 8.52 8.56 0.07
N ASN A 147 8.89 7.61 0.94
CA ASN A 147 8.14 7.36 2.16
C ASN A 147 8.49 8.39 3.23
N LYS A 148 7.47 9.00 3.81
CA LYS A 148 7.60 9.88 4.96
C LYS A 148 7.55 9.05 6.25
N PRO A 149 8.40 9.35 7.25
CA PRO A 149 8.39 8.61 8.49
C PRO A 149 7.09 8.83 9.26
N VAL A 150 6.62 7.76 9.88
CA VAL A 150 5.47 7.76 10.79
C VAL A 150 5.89 7.11 12.09
N LEU A 151 5.48 7.72 13.20
CA LEU A 151 5.74 7.21 14.54
C LEU A 151 4.45 6.63 15.10
N TRP A 152 4.53 5.49 15.76
CA TRP A 152 3.48 4.93 16.62
C TRP A 152 4.03 4.83 18.04
N ASN A 153 3.40 5.50 19.00
CA ASN A 153 3.90 5.62 20.38
C ASN A 153 5.41 5.96 20.41
N GLU A 154 5.80 7.00 19.67
CA GLU A 154 7.19 7.48 19.51
C GLU A 154 8.16 6.53 18.78
N THR A 155 7.70 5.34 18.38
CA THR A 155 8.51 4.36 17.65
C THR A 155 8.27 4.46 16.16
N LYS A 156 9.33 4.54 15.35
CA LYS A 156 9.20 4.54 13.88
C LYS A 156 8.63 3.20 13.39
N ILE A 157 7.56 3.28 12.62
CA ILE A 157 6.93 2.11 11.99
C ILE A 157 7.12 2.12 10.48
N ALA A 158 7.17 0.93 9.88
CA ALA A 158 7.20 0.75 8.44
C ALA A 158 5.78 0.51 7.91
N PRO A 159 5.49 0.88 6.65
CA PRO A 159 4.21 0.52 6.04
C PRO A 159 4.01 -1.01 6.03
N GLY A 160 2.80 -1.44 6.33
CA GLY A 160 2.41 -2.82 6.62
C GLY A 160 2.41 -3.15 8.11
N ALA A 161 2.89 -2.26 8.98
CA ALA A 161 2.79 -2.43 10.43
C ALA A 161 1.34 -2.45 10.89
N ARG A 162 1.06 -3.27 11.91
CA ARG A 162 -0.24 -3.33 12.58
C ARG A 162 -0.06 -3.06 14.05
N ASN A 163 -0.91 -2.20 14.58
CA ASN A 163 -0.85 -1.80 15.96
C ASN A 163 -2.26 -1.81 16.56
N ILE A 164 -2.34 -2.06 17.86
CA ILE A 164 -3.59 -2.05 18.61
C ILE A 164 -3.53 -0.83 19.53
N GLY A 165 -4.50 0.07 19.38
CA GLY A 165 -4.52 1.34 20.09
C GLY A 165 -3.29 2.22 19.89
N GLY A 166 -3.12 3.18 20.80
CA GLY A 166 -1.98 4.10 20.82
C GLY A 166 -2.17 5.31 19.90
N GLN A 167 -1.07 6.04 19.68
CA GLN A 167 -1.07 7.26 18.90
C GLN A 167 -0.11 7.17 17.72
N TYR A 168 -0.62 7.52 16.53
CA TYR A 168 0.21 7.75 15.34
C TYR A 168 0.52 9.23 15.19
N LYS A 169 1.75 9.53 14.79
CA LYS A 169 2.21 10.88 14.45
C LYS A 169 2.86 10.89 13.07
N PHE A 170 2.30 11.70 12.18
CA PHE A 170 2.72 11.82 10.78
C PHE A 170 3.64 13.01 10.57
N SER A 171 4.38 12.99 9.47
CA SER A 171 5.34 14.05 9.12
C SER A 171 4.68 15.39 8.76
N ASP A 172 3.41 15.38 8.38
CA ASP A 172 2.63 16.58 8.10
C ASP A 172 1.99 17.20 9.36
N GLY A 173 2.23 16.61 10.54
CA GLY A 173 1.65 17.05 11.80
C GLY A 173 0.32 16.36 12.15
N THR A 174 -0.22 15.51 11.26
CA THR A 174 -1.42 14.72 11.56
C THR A 174 -1.17 13.81 12.75
N VAL A 175 -2.14 13.76 13.65
CA VAL A 175 -2.16 12.86 14.80
C VAL A 175 -3.40 11.98 14.72
N VAL A 176 -3.21 10.68 14.95
CA VAL A 176 -4.32 9.73 15.03
C VAL A 176 -4.30 9.01 16.36
N ASN A 177 -5.34 9.21 17.16
CA ASN A 177 -5.52 8.56 18.44
C ASN A 177 -6.43 7.34 18.25
N VAL A 178 -5.92 6.16 18.60
CA VAL A 178 -6.62 4.89 18.42
C VAL A 178 -6.97 4.32 19.80
N ASN A 179 -8.23 3.95 19.98
CA ASN A 179 -8.68 3.30 21.21
C ASN A 179 -7.92 1.99 21.46
N SER A 180 -7.63 1.68 22.73
CA SER A 180 -6.83 0.50 23.14
C SER A 180 -7.31 -0.86 22.64
N GLY A 181 -8.56 -0.99 22.19
CA GLY A 181 -9.09 -2.24 21.62
C GLY A 181 -9.08 -2.33 20.09
N LEU A 182 -8.82 -1.22 19.39
CA LEU A 182 -8.94 -1.15 17.93
C LEU A 182 -7.60 -1.50 17.25
N GLU A 183 -7.62 -2.56 16.43
CA GLU A 183 -6.50 -2.88 15.53
C GLU A 183 -6.52 -1.91 14.34
N THR A 184 -5.33 -1.44 13.95
CA THR A 184 -5.13 -0.56 12.78
C THR A 184 -3.92 -1.01 11.99
N GLY A 185 -4.00 -0.88 10.66
CA GLY A 185 -2.90 -1.13 9.74
C GLY A 185 -2.39 0.16 9.13
N PHE A 186 -1.07 0.34 9.07
CA PHE A 186 -0.46 1.48 8.38
C PHE A 186 -0.18 1.11 6.92
N ILE A 187 -0.88 1.72 5.96
CA ILE A 187 -0.71 1.40 4.53
C ILE A 187 0.50 2.11 3.95
N GLY A 188 0.66 3.41 4.24
CA GLY A 188 1.78 4.20 3.75
C GLY A 188 1.61 5.70 4.00
N SER A 189 2.72 6.43 3.98
CA SER A 189 2.77 7.89 3.98
C SER A 189 3.89 8.29 3.03
N PHE A 190 3.58 9.11 2.03
CA PHE A 190 4.53 9.45 0.96
C PHE A 190 4.18 10.78 0.31
N THR A 191 5.11 11.35 -0.46
CA THR A 191 4.79 12.49 -1.34
C THR A 191 4.06 11.98 -2.58
N GLY A 192 2.82 12.44 -2.79
CA GLY A 192 1.99 12.09 -3.93
C GLY A 192 2.39 12.81 -5.23
N PRO A 193 1.71 12.51 -6.35
CA PRO A 193 1.99 13.14 -7.65
C PRO A 193 1.76 14.67 -7.67
N ASP A 194 0.97 15.19 -6.74
CA ASP A 194 0.66 16.60 -6.54
C ASP A 194 1.63 17.32 -5.60
N ASP A 195 2.75 16.68 -5.25
CA ASP A 195 3.77 17.19 -4.31
C ASP A 195 3.26 17.40 -2.87
N LYS A 196 2.10 16.84 -2.53
CA LYS A 196 1.54 16.86 -1.19
C LYS A 196 1.79 15.54 -0.47
N ILE A 197 1.93 15.57 0.85
CA ILE A 197 1.97 14.34 1.65
C ILE A 197 0.61 13.65 1.53
N TYR A 198 0.63 12.36 1.21
CA TYR A 198 -0.53 11.50 1.17
C TYR A 198 -0.30 10.33 2.13
N SER A 199 -1.11 10.26 3.18
CA SER A 199 -1.05 9.24 4.23
C SER A 199 -2.33 8.44 4.29
N VAL A 200 -2.19 7.12 4.47
CA VAL A 200 -3.32 6.19 4.55
C VAL A 200 -3.13 5.23 5.72
N ILE A 201 -4.15 5.13 6.57
CA ILE A 201 -4.30 4.10 7.60
C ILE A 201 -5.55 3.27 7.27
N CYS A 202 -5.56 2.01 7.65
CA CYS A 202 -6.74 1.16 7.56
C CYS A 202 -7.17 0.57 8.91
N VAL A 203 -8.46 0.28 9.02
CA VAL A 203 -9.05 -0.59 10.05
C VAL A 203 -9.32 -1.95 9.39
N PRO A 204 -8.73 -3.06 9.88
CA PRO A 204 -8.93 -4.38 9.31
C PRO A 204 -10.32 -4.94 9.64
N GLU A 205 -10.73 -6.01 8.97
CA GLU A 205 -11.98 -6.71 9.33
C GLU A 205 -11.93 -7.29 10.75
N GLY A 206 -13.08 -7.36 11.41
CA GLY A 206 -13.20 -7.91 12.75
C GLY A 206 -12.77 -6.98 13.88
N ALA A 207 -12.24 -5.79 13.56
CA ALA A 207 -11.89 -4.78 14.54
C ALA A 207 -13.12 -3.91 14.86
N THR A 208 -13.29 -3.57 16.14
CA THR A 208 -14.35 -2.67 16.61
C THR A 208 -13.70 -1.64 17.54
N GLY A 209 -14.06 -0.37 17.38
CA GLY A 209 -13.61 0.71 18.26
C GLY A 209 -13.50 2.06 17.57
N ASP A 210 -12.99 3.01 18.34
CA ASP A 210 -12.86 4.41 17.93
C ASP A 210 -11.46 4.77 17.48
N LEU A 211 -11.42 5.67 16.49
CA LEU A 211 -10.22 6.31 16.00
C LEU A 211 -10.50 7.79 15.76
N GLU A 212 -9.75 8.66 16.41
CA GLU A 212 -9.83 10.11 16.22
C GLU A 212 -8.67 10.56 15.34
N VAL A 213 -9.00 11.32 14.28
CA VAL A 213 -8.02 11.96 13.41
C VAL A 213 -8.02 13.46 13.66
N ILE A 214 -6.84 13.99 14.01
CA ILE A 214 -6.56 15.41 14.11
C ILE A 214 -5.61 15.75 12.98
N HIS A 215 -6.14 16.30 11.90
CA HIS A 215 -5.38 16.60 10.70
C HIS A 215 -5.31 18.11 10.46
N THR A 216 -4.10 18.63 10.31
CA THR A 216 -3.84 20.05 10.05
C THR A 216 -3.07 20.20 8.74
N GLY A 217 -3.45 21.20 7.94
CA GLY A 217 -2.78 21.52 6.69
C GLY A 217 -3.47 20.97 5.44
N GLU A 218 -2.77 21.08 4.31
CA GLU A 218 -3.32 20.75 2.99
C GLU A 218 -2.92 19.36 2.48
N SER A 219 -2.22 18.56 3.29
CA SER A 219 -1.90 17.17 2.93
C SER A 219 -3.17 16.35 2.80
N ARG A 220 -3.04 15.19 2.14
CA ARG A 220 -4.13 14.24 1.96
C ARG A 220 -4.01 13.16 3.01
N PHE A 221 -5.07 12.98 3.79
CA PHE A 221 -5.13 11.94 4.80
C PHE A 221 -6.39 11.12 4.62
N GLU A 222 -6.26 9.79 4.60
CA GLU A 222 -7.39 8.89 4.48
C GLU A 222 -7.36 7.78 5.55
N VAL A 223 -8.54 7.50 6.09
CA VAL A 223 -8.81 6.31 6.89
C VAL A 223 -9.70 5.37 6.10
N VAL A 224 -9.21 4.16 5.86
CA VAL A 224 -9.93 3.11 5.12
C VAL A 224 -10.49 2.10 6.11
N THR A 225 -11.81 2.01 6.22
CA THR A 225 -12.48 0.96 7.00
C THR A 225 -13.10 -0.06 6.07
N PRO A 226 -13.62 -1.20 6.58
CA PRO A 226 -14.45 -2.10 5.80
C PRO A 226 -15.60 -1.42 5.04
N ALA A 227 -16.24 -0.43 5.65
CA ALA A 227 -17.42 0.23 5.08
C ALA A 227 -17.10 1.44 4.20
N ILE A 228 -16.13 2.25 4.59
CA ILE A 228 -15.93 3.56 3.99
C ILE A 228 -14.46 3.91 3.79
N ILE A 229 -14.21 4.93 2.97
CA ILE A 229 -12.97 5.68 2.93
C ILE A 229 -13.31 7.10 3.39
N ALA A 230 -12.77 7.51 4.54
CA ALA A 230 -12.90 8.87 5.04
C ALA A 230 -11.63 9.66 4.70
N GLY A 231 -11.75 10.62 3.79
CA GLY A 231 -10.65 11.45 3.31
C GLY A 231 -10.79 12.91 3.72
N VAL A 232 -9.67 13.52 4.10
CA VAL A 232 -9.63 14.87 4.64
C VAL A 232 -8.44 15.72 4.17
N SER A 233 -8.64 17.03 4.24
CA SER A 233 -7.61 18.06 4.16
C SER A 233 -7.97 19.18 5.17
N GLY A 234 -7.16 19.35 6.22
CA GLY A 234 -7.36 20.32 7.31
C GLY A 234 -8.63 20.17 8.17
N THR A 235 -8.83 19.04 8.88
CA THR A 235 -10.06 18.78 9.65
C THR A 235 -9.84 17.90 10.90
N ARG A 236 -10.78 17.94 11.84
CA ARG A 236 -10.86 16.98 12.96
C ARG A 236 -12.13 16.14 12.88
N PHE A 237 -11.98 14.82 12.93
CA PHE A 237 -13.11 13.90 12.94
C PHE A 237 -12.83 12.64 13.76
N VAL A 238 -13.92 12.04 14.26
CA VAL A 238 -13.91 10.76 14.96
C VAL A 238 -14.60 9.74 14.08
N LEU A 239 -13.98 8.57 13.98
CA LEU A 239 -14.52 7.41 13.30
C LEU A 239 -14.78 6.32 14.34
N HIS A 240 -16.00 5.81 14.36
CA HIS A 240 -16.37 4.61 15.12
C HIS A 240 -16.63 3.48 14.13
N ASN A 241 -15.85 2.39 14.23
CA ASN A 241 -16.08 1.19 13.45
C ASN A 241 -16.68 0.09 14.34
N GLU A 242 -17.74 -0.54 13.86
CA GLU A 242 -18.39 -1.67 14.51
C GLU A 242 -18.46 -2.85 13.55
N TRP A 243 -18.04 -4.03 14.02
CA TRP A 243 -18.10 -5.28 13.28
C TRP A 243 -19.12 -6.25 13.87
N ASN A 244 -20.08 -6.68 13.06
CA ASN A 244 -21.02 -7.74 13.39
C ASN A 244 -20.57 -9.05 12.73
N SER A 245 -19.99 -9.97 13.51
CA SER A 245 -19.47 -11.25 13.02
C SER A 245 -20.55 -12.22 12.55
N SER A 246 -21.78 -12.13 13.07
CA SER A 246 -22.87 -13.04 12.69
C SER A 246 -23.42 -12.72 11.30
N LEU A 247 -23.35 -11.46 10.89
CA LEU A 247 -23.87 -10.97 9.61
C LEU A 247 -22.76 -10.61 8.61
N ASN A 248 -21.50 -10.62 9.06
CA ASN A 248 -20.35 -10.07 8.34
C ASN A 248 -20.61 -8.65 7.87
N GLN A 249 -21.12 -7.82 8.78
CA GLN A 249 -21.46 -6.44 8.47
C GLN A 249 -20.51 -5.53 9.22
N ALA A 250 -20.07 -4.49 8.52
CA ALA A 250 -19.34 -3.40 9.12
C ALA A 250 -20.21 -2.15 9.07
N THR A 251 -20.36 -1.51 10.22
CA THR A 251 -20.94 -0.18 10.33
C THR A 251 -19.82 0.79 10.66
N THR A 252 -19.71 1.88 9.90
CA THR A 252 -18.79 2.95 10.24
C THR A 252 -19.56 4.25 10.40
N ASN A 253 -19.40 4.86 11.57
CA ASN A 253 -19.92 6.19 11.88
C ASN A 253 -18.78 7.20 11.79
N VAL A 254 -19.02 8.31 11.10
CA VAL A 254 -18.09 9.44 11.01
C VAL A 254 -18.75 10.66 11.61
N SER A 255 -18.13 11.23 12.64
CA SER A 255 -18.58 12.45 13.31
C SER A 255 -17.52 13.53 13.16
N VAL A 256 -17.88 14.68 12.60
CA VAL A 256 -16.94 15.75 12.26
C VAL A 256 -17.05 16.87 13.29
N SER A 257 -15.94 17.16 13.97
CA SER A 257 -15.90 18.22 15.00
C SER A 257 -15.39 19.54 14.45
N ASP A 258 -14.58 19.52 13.39
CA ASP A 258 -14.05 20.71 12.73
C ASP A 258 -13.76 20.44 11.24
N GLY A 259 -14.17 21.36 10.37
CA GLY A 259 -14.02 21.28 8.92
C GLY A 259 -15.03 20.35 8.20
N THR A 260 -14.62 19.75 7.09
CA THR A 260 -15.46 18.89 6.23
C THR A 260 -14.73 17.61 5.84
N VAL A 261 -15.35 16.46 6.08
CA VAL A 261 -14.82 15.15 5.69
C VAL A 261 -15.55 14.64 4.46
N ASN A 262 -14.78 14.17 3.46
CA ASN A 262 -15.34 13.46 2.32
C ASN A 262 -15.36 11.96 2.66
N VAL A 263 -16.54 11.38 2.72
CA VAL A 263 -16.74 9.96 2.97
C VAL A 263 -17.14 9.28 1.67
N GLU A 264 -16.48 8.19 1.33
CA GLU A 264 -16.81 7.36 0.17
C GLU A 264 -17.22 5.97 0.65
N ASP A 265 -18.42 5.52 0.29
CA ASP A 265 -18.85 4.15 0.52
C ASP A 265 -18.04 3.19 -0.37
N ARG A 266 -17.46 2.16 0.24
CA ARG A 266 -16.63 1.20 -0.49
C ARG A 266 -17.44 0.17 -1.29
N ALA A 267 -18.75 0.01 -1.04
CA ALA A 267 -19.60 -0.94 -1.77
C ALA A 267 -20.03 -0.41 -3.15
N GLY A 268 -20.34 0.88 -3.24
CA GLY A 268 -20.84 1.52 -4.46
C GLY A 268 -20.09 2.76 -4.94
N GLY A 269 -19.10 3.24 -4.18
CA GLY A 269 -18.32 4.44 -4.52
C GLY A 269 -19.09 5.77 -4.33
N GLU A 270 -20.23 5.77 -3.65
CA GLU A 270 -20.98 6.99 -3.41
C GLU A 270 -20.25 7.89 -2.43
N LYS A 271 -20.25 9.19 -2.73
CA LYS A 271 -19.54 10.21 -1.96
C LYS A 271 -20.53 11.04 -1.16
N ILE A 272 -20.28 11.14 0.13
CA ILE A 272 -21.05 11.93 1.09
C ILE A 272 -20.10 12.93 1.74
N LYS A 273 -20.49 14.21 1.76
CA LYS A 273 -19.76 15.24 2.50
C LYS A 273 -20.35 15.40 3.88
N VAL A 274 -19.54 15.21 4.92
CA VAL A 274 -19.95 15.39 6.31
C VAL A 274 -19.32 16.69 6.82
N ASN A 275 -20.17 17.66 7.16
CA ASN A 275 -19.75 18.97 7.67
C ASN A 275 -19.65 18.95 9.20
N GLN A 276 -18.96 19.95 9.75
CA GLN A 276 -18.87 20.18 11.19
C GLN A 276 -20.24 20.08 11.90
N GLY A 277 -20.27 19.35 13.00
CA GLY A 277 -21.47 19.13 13.82
C GLY A 277 -22.41 18.05 13.28
N ASN A 278 -22.16 17.52 12.08
CA ASN A 278 -22.91 16.42 11.51
C ASN A 278 -22.22 15.08 11.74
N GLN A 279 -23.02 14.02 11.63
CA GLN A 279 -22.59 12.64 11.64
C GLN A 279 -23.20 11.92 10.44
N SER A 280 -22.48 10.94 9.90
CA SER A 280 -23.00 10.00 8.92
C SER A 280 -22.67 8.57 9.32
N SER A 281 -23.61 7.66 9.10
CA SER A 281 -23.46 6.23 9.37
C SER A 281 -23.63 5.44 8.09
N ILE A 282 -22.65 4.60 7.77
CA ILE A 282 -22.70 3.73 6.59
C ILE A 282 -22.51 2.28 7.04
N THR A 283 -23.47 1.43 6.70
CA THR A 283 -23.42 -0.02 6.95
C THR A 283 -23.30 -0.77 5.63
N VAL A 284 -22.28 -1.61 5.55
CA VAL A 284 -22.05 -2.49 4.41
C VAL A 284 -22.01 -3.95 4.85
N GLN A 285 -22.50 -4.82 3.97
CA GLN A 285 -22.18 -6.23 4.03
C GLN A 285 -20.75 -6.42 3.54
N CYS A 286 -19.92 -7.06 4.34
CA CYS A 286 -18.59 -7.51 3.96
C CYS A 286 -18.62 -9.02 3.70
N LEU A 287 -17.65 -9.50 2.93
CA LEU A 287 -17.38 -10.94 2.90
C LEU A 287 -16.90 -11.40 4.28
N SER A 288 -17.28 -12.60 4.69
CA SER A 288 -16.79 -13.17 5.95
C SER A 288 -15.34 -13.65 5.82
N LEU A 289 -14.50 -13.36 6.82
CA LEU A 289 -13.19 -14.01 6.99
C LEU A 289 -13.25 -15.55 6.88
N SER A 290 -14.39 -16.17 7.21
CA SER A 290 -14.64 -17.63 7.09
C SER A 290 -14.91 -18.11 5.66
N GLU A 291 -15.58 -17.33 4.82
CA GLU A 291 -15.78 -17.62 3.39
C GLU A 291 -14.50 -17.32 2.58
N LEU A 292 -13.62 -16.47 3.12
CA LEU A 292 -12.27 -16.22 2.62
C LEU A 292 -11.26 -17.36 2.90
N ASN A 293 -11.58 -18.32 3.79
CA ASN A 293 -10.62 -19.33 4.25
C ASN A 293 -10.47 -20.51 3.27
N ARG A 294 -9.74 -20.24 2.19
CA ARG A 294 -8.74 -21.18 1.66
C ARG A 294 -7.29 -20.70 1.79
N GLN A 295 -6.98 -19.66 2.59
CA GLN A 295 -5.68 -19.41 3.28
C GLN A 295 -5.65 -18.03 4.00
N PRO A 296 -4.75 -17.82 4.98
CA PRO A 296 -4.88 -16.82 6.04
C PRO A 296 -4.24 -15.48 5.66
N ILE A 297 -5.03 -14.45 5.37
CA ILE A 297 -4.52 -13.08 5.40
C ILE A 297 -5.51 -12.22 6.20
N ARG A 298 -5.23 -12.04 7.50
CA ARG A 298 -6.00 -11.17 8.42
C ARG A 298 -5.63 -9.69 8.29
N ASN A 299 -5.07 -9.26 7.16
CA ASN A 299 -4.29 -8.00 7.08
C ASN A 299 -4.82 -7.02 6.02
N VAL A 300 -6.03 -7.23 5.51
CA VAL A 300 -6.65 -6.38 4.48
C VAL A 300 -7.89 -5.73 5.11
N PRO A 301 -8.16 -4.42 4.89
CA PRO A 301 -9.46 -3.86 5.24
C PRO A 301 -10.56 -4.58 4.48
N ALA A 302 -11.65 -4.92 5.19
CA ALA A 302 -12.62 -5.87 4.67
C ALA A 302 -13.22 -5.45 3.36
N ARG A 303 -13.59 -6.44 2.53
CA ARG A 303 -14.19 -6.10 1.26
C ARG A 303 -15.71 -5.97 1.38
N PRO A 304 -16.28 -4.81 1.09
CA PRO A 304 -17.73 -4.68 0.98
C PRO A 304 -18.27 -5.38 -0.26
N LEU A 305 -19.43 -6.00 -0.09
CA LEU A 305 -20.22 -6.65 -1.12
C LEU A 305 -21.40 -5.77 -1.54
N ARG A 306 -22.07 -5.18 -0.55
CA ARG A 306 -23.34 -4.50 -0.78
C ARG A 306 -23.60 -3.51 0.33
N ARG A 307 -24.06 -2.31 -0.04
CA ARG A 307 -24.60 -1.35 0.91
C ARG A 307 -25.94 -1.84 1.46
N ILE A 308 -26.09 -1.77 2.78
CA ILE A 308 -27.32 -2.17 3.47
C ILE A 308 -28.11 -0.92 3.88
N HIS A 309 -27.47 0.02 4.59
CA HIS A 309 -28.11 1.24 5.09
C HIS A 309 -27.13 2.41 5.12
N THR A 310 -27.67 3.62 4.90
CA THR A 310 -26.97 4.90 5.04
C THR A 310 -27.90 5.88 5.74
N HIS A 311 -27.44 6.48 6.83
CA HIS A 311 -28.15 7.50 7.60
C HIS A 311 -27.29 8.76 7.78
#